data_AF-A0A833GU03-F1
#
_entry.id   AF-A0A833GU03-F1
#
_cell.length_a   1.000
_cell.length_b   1.000
_cell.length_c   1.000
_cell.angle_alpha   90.00
_cell.angle_beta   90.00
_cell.angle_gamma   90.00
#
_symmetry.space_group_name_H-M   'P 1'
#
loop_
_entity.id
_entity.type
_entity.pdbx_description
1 polymer ?
#
loop_
_entity_poly.entity_id
_entity_poly.type
_entity_poly.pdbx_seq_one_letter_code
_entity_poly.pdbx_strand_id
1 'polypeptide(L)'
;LDGLAVAAARQFGGRPTQRATLHLKLAFLGDVGSSQLPDVLAAGERVAAAPFTLHVDRLGFWPHNHLLWAGCAPVTGLDLLVARLDAALSATGHPLPARGRNFRPHLTLVRKIYGTPPQAEIDRLLADDLPEWRCARFRLVESRLSASGPGYSTLAEFALAA
;
A
#
# COMPACT_ATOMS: atom_id res chain seq x y z
N LEU A 1 -4.59 9.69 8.09
CA LEU A 1 -3.96 9.89 6.76
C LEU A 1 -4.96 10.35 5.68
N ASP A 2 -6.25 10.05 5.81
CA ASP A 2 -7.30 10.59 4.92
C ASP A 2 -7.43 12.12 4.98
N GLY A 3 -7.33 12.72 6.18
CA GLY A 3 -7.27 14.19 6.31
C GLY A 3 -6.11 14.81 5.51
N LEU A 4 -4.94 14.17 5.55
CA LEU A 4 -3.76 14.57 4.78
C LEU A 4 -4.00 14.46 3.26
N ALA A 5 -4.63 13.38 2.79
CA ALA A 5 -5.00 13.23 1.38
C ALA A 5 -5.97 14.33 0.91
N VAL A 6 -6.97 14.68 1.73
CA VAL A 6 -7.93 15.75 1.44
C VAL A 6 -7.23 17.12 1.43
N ALA A 7 -6.36 17.40 2.40
CA ALA A 7 -5.59 18.65 2.46
C ALA A 7 -4.68 18.83 1.24
N ALA A 8 -3.92 17.78 0.88
CA ALA A 8 -3.06 17.77 -0.29
C ALA A 8 -3.84 17.99 -1.60
N ALA A 9 -5.01 17.35 -1.74
CA ALA A 9 -5.85 17.53 -2.93
C ALA A 9 -6.47 18.93 -3.01
N ARG A 10 -6.77 19.58 -1.88
CA ARG A 10 -7.22 20.98 -1.86
C ARG A 10 -6.12 21.95 -2.32
N GLN A 11 -4.87 21.67 -1.95
CA GLN A 11 -3.73 22.52 -2.30
C GLN A 11 -3.26 22.32 -3.75
N PHE A 12 -3.13 21.06 -4.19
CA PHE A 12 -2.53 20.74 -5.48
C PHE A 12 -3.53 20.28 -6.54
N GLY A 13 -4.81 20.19 -6.20
CA GLY A 13 -5.83 19.58 -7.05
C GLY A 13 -5.75 18.05 -7.10
N GLY A 14 -6.43 17.45 -8.07
CA GLY A 14 -6.49 16.00 -8.26
C GLY A 14 -7.57 15.32 -7.43
N ARG A 15 -7.49 13.99 -7.33
CA ARG A 15 -8.46 13.12 -6.67
C ARG A 15 -7.85 12.50 -5.42
N PRO A 16 -8.34 12.83 -4.20
CA PRO A 16 -7.85 12.21 -2.98
C PRO A 16 -8.25 10.72 -2.93
N THR A 17 -7.38 9.90 -2.35
CA THR A 17 -7.71 8.53 -1.98
C THR A 17 -8.77 8.55 -0.88
N GLN A 18 -9.82 7.73 -1.04
CA GLN A 18 -10.87 7.62 -0.05
C GLN A 18 -10.35 6.87 1.17
N ARG A 19 -10.83 7.24 2.37
CA ARG A 19 -10.47 6.57 3.62
C ARG A 19 -10.58 5.04 3.54
N ALA A 20 -11.66 4.55 2.94
CA ALA A 20 -11.93 3.12 2.81
C ALA A 20 -10.95 2.36 1.90
N THR A 21 -10.19 3.07 1.06
CA THR A 21 -9.23 2.49 0.11
C THR A 21 -7.79 2.93 0.37
N LEU A 22 -7.51 3.64 1.47
CA LEU A 22 -6.14 3.90 1.90
C LEU A 22 -5.49 2.60 2.38
N HIS A 23 -4.38 2.23 1.73
CA HIS A 23 -3.62 1.02 2.04
C HIS A 23 -2.17 1.19 1.61
N LEU A 24 -1.29 0.37 2.20
CA LEU A 24 0.05 0.11 1.71
C LEU A 24 0.01 -1.23 0.98
N LYS A 25 0.37 -1.24 -0.30
CA LYS A 25 0.32 -2.45 -1.12
C LYS A 25 1.59 -3.28 -0.93
N LEU A 26 1.42 -4.53 -0.46
CA LEU A 26 2.52 -5.50 -0.33
C LEU A 26 2.82 -6.16 -1.68
N ALA A 27 1.78 -6.64 -2.35
CA ALA A 27 1.86 -7.29 -3.65
C ALA A 27 0.68 -6.88 -4.54
N PHE A 28 0.90 -6.89 -5.85
CA PHE A 28 -0.16 -6.79 -6.86
C PHE A 28 -0.16 -8.09 -7.67
N LEU A 29 -1.25 -8.83 -7.61
CA LEU A 29 -1.39 -10.14 -8.25
C LEU A 29 -1.99 -10.06 -9.66
N GLY A 30 -2.50 -8.90 -10.07
CA GLY A 30 -3.27 -8.78 -11.32
C GLY A 30 -4.61 -9.49 -11.22
N ASP A 31 -5.07 -10.02 -12.36
CA ASP A 31 -6.29 -10.82 -12.44
C ASP A 31 -5.97 -12.27 -12.03
N VAL A 32 -6.62 -12.73 -10.97
CA VAL A 32 -6.47 -14.10 -10.44
C VAL A 32 -7.76 -14.87 -10.75
N GLY A 33 -7.64 -16.01 -11.44
CA GLY A 33 -8.78 -16.87 -11.72
C GLY A 33 -9.37 -17.46 -10.45
N SER A 34 -10.68 -17.73 -10.44
CA SER A 34 -11.35 -18.33 -9.27
C SER A 34 -10.76 -19.68 -8.86
N SER A 35 -10.25 -20.47 -9.81
CA SER A 35 -9.55 -21.73 -9.56
C SER A 35 -8.19 -21.57 -8.88
N GLN A 36 -7.56 -20.39 -8.99
CA GLN A 36 -6.25 -20.07 -8.41
C GLN A 36 -6.37 -19.38 -7.04
N LEU A 37 -7.56 -18.88 -6.69
CA LEU A 37 -7.79 -18.21 -5.41
C LEU A 37 -7.40 -19.08 -4.20
N PRO A 38 -7.69 -20.41 -4.15
CA PRO A 38 -7.25 -21.25 -3.05
C PRO A 38 -5.72 -21.24 -2.83
N ASP A 39 -4.94 -21.20 -3.92
CA ASP A 39 -3.47 -21.17 -3.85
C ASP A 39 -2.93 -19.83 -3.32
N VAL A 40 -3.61 -18.72 -3.64
CA VAL A 40 -3.28 -17.39 -3.09
C VAL A 40 -3.64 -17.31 -1.60
N LEU A 41 -4.77 -17.88 -1.20
CA LEU A 41 -5.17 -17.96 0.20
C LEU A 41 -4.15 -18.79 1.00
N ALA A 42 -3.78 -19.97 0.50
CA ALA A 42 -2.77 -20.84 1.10
C ALA A 42 -1.39 -20.16 1.20
N ALA A 43 -1.02 -19.33 0.22
CA ALA A 43 0.20 -18.52 0.33
C ALA A 43 0.14 -17.55 1.50
N GLY A 44 -0.98 -16.82 1.65
CA GLY A 44 -1.18 -15.88 2.76
C GLY A 44 -1.12 -16.57 4.14
N GLU A 45 -1.74 -17.74 4.28
CA GLU A 45 -1.75 -18.51 5.54
C GLU A 45 -0.36 -18.98 5.97
N ARG A 46 0.55 -19.25 5.01
CA ARG A 46 1.92 -19.68 5.30
C ARG A 46 2.84 -18.55 5.77
N VAL A 47 2.43 -17.29 5.64
CA VAL A 47 3.26 -16.15 6.02
C VAL A 47 3.24 -15.97 7.53
N ALA A 48 4.31 -16.43 8.19
CA ALA A 48 4.59 -16.06 9.57
C ALA A 48 5.40 -14.75 9.60
N ALA A 49 4.99 -13.74 10.37
CA ALA A 49 5.78 -12.54 10.64
C ALA A 49 5.29 -11.86 11.91
N ALA A 50 6.21 -11.28 12.70
CA ALA A 50 5.85 -10.55 13.91
C ALA A 50 5.12 -9.23 13.56
N PRO A 51 4.18 -8.77 14.40
CA PRO A 51 3.64 -7.41 14.30
C PRO A 51 4.74 -6.34 14.33
N PHE A 52 4.51 -5.24 13.62
CA PHE A 52 5.42 -4.10 13.56
C PHE A 52 4.65 -2.78 13.51
N THR A 53 5.33 -1.66 13.70
CA THR A 53 4.75 -0.31 13.60
C THR A 53 5.38 0.43 12.43
N LEU A 54 4.54 1.09 11.63
CA LEU A 54 4.98 2.01 10.59
C LEU A 54 4.80 3.45 11.06
N HIS A 55 5.77 4.30 10.74
CA HIS A 55 5.72 5.74 10.94
C HIS A 55 5.83 6.41 9.58
N VAL A 56 4.80 7.16 9.20
CA VAL A 56 4.85 7.97 7.98
C VAL A 56 5.76 9.16 8.24
N ASP A 57 6.87 9.23 7.52
CA ASP A 57 7.96 10.19 7.78
C ASP A 57 8.30 11.06 6.57
N ARG A 58 7.67 10.80 5.42
CA ARG A 58 7.96 11.51 4.18
C ARG A 58 6.77 11.54 3.26
N LEU A 59 6.67 12.62 2.51
CA LEU A 59 5.77 12.76 1.39
C LEU A 59 6.59 12.90 0.10
N GLY A 60 6.02 12.45 -1.00
CA GLY A 60 6.69 12.57 -2.28
C GLY A 60 5.69 12.59 -3.42
N PHE A 61 6.20 12.97 -4.58
CA PHE A 61 5.44 13.01 -5.81
C PHE A 61 6.13 12.19 -6.88
N TRP A 62 5.36 11.39 -7.62
CA TRP A 62 5.81 10.68 -8.81
C TRP A 62 5.22 11.36 -10.04
N PRO A 63 5.99 12.18 -10.77
CA PRO A 63 5.49 12.94 -11.93
C PRO A 63 4.90 12.05 -13.01
N HIS A 64 5.57 10.95 -13.35
CA HIS A 64 5.09 10.00 -14.35
C HIS A 64 3.71 9.41 -14.02
N ASN A 65 3.40 9.29 -12.72
CA ASN A 65 2.15 8.69 -12.24
C ASN A 65 1.09 9.74 -11.89
N HIS A 66 1.43 11.04 -11.92
CA HIS A 66 0.60 12.13 -11.41
C HIS A 66 0.08 11.85 -9.99
N LEU A 67 0.98 11.38 -9.11
CA LEU A 67 0.63 10.74 -7.85
C LEU A 67 1.44 11.29 -6.67
N LEU A 68 0.73 11.82 -5.68
CA LEU A 68 1.30 12.18 -4.38
C LEU A 68 1.13 11.01 -3.40
N TRP A 69 2.19 10.66 -2.71
CA TRP A 69 2.25 9.51 -1.81
C TRP A 69 2.89 9.85 -0.47
N ALA A 70 2.55 9.05 0.54
CA ALA A 70 3.23 9.00 1.83
C ALA A 70 4.09 7.75 1.92
N GLY A 71 5.27 7.87 2.52
CA GLY A 71 6.19 6.76 2.76
C GLY A 71 6.66 6.72 4.20
N CYS A 72 7.47 5.71 4.50
CA CYS A 72 8.10 5.50 5.80
C CYS A 72 9.60 5.18 5.62
N ALA A 73 10.39 5.39 6.67
CA ALA A 73 11.72 4.83 6.79
C ALA A 73 11.66 3.28 6.71
N PRO A 74 12.77 2.62 6.34
CA PRO A 74 12.84 1.16 6.35
C PRO A 74 12.43 0.57 7.72
N VAL A 75 11.60 -0.48 7.68
CA VAL A 75 11.13 -1.20 8.87
C VAL A 75 11.36 -2.68 8.66
N THR A 76 12.22 -3.29 9.47
CA THR A 76 12.61 -4.71 9.34
C THR A 76 11.41 -5.65 9.32
N GLY A 77 10.37 -5.38 10.11
CA GLY A 77 9.15 -6.18 10.11
C GLY A 77 8.41 -6.17 8.77
N LEU A 78 8.35 -5.02 8.09
CA LEU A 78 7.75 -4.89 6.77
C LEU A 78 8.59 -5.60 5.70
N ASP A 79 9.91 -5.44 5.75
CA ASP A 79 10.83 -6.09 4.81
C ASP A 79 10.73 -7.62 4.91
N LEU A 80 10.68 -8.15 6.13
CA LEU A 80 10.48 -9.59 6.38
C LEU A 80 9.11 -10.07 5.90
N LEU A 81 8.05 -9.30 6.15
CA LEU A 81 6.71 -9.62 5.68
C LEU A 81 6.67 -9.72 4.15
N VAL A 82 7.23 -8.74 3.44
CA VAL A 82 7.25 -8.71 1.97
C VAL A 82 8.07 -9.87 1.42
N ALA A 83 9.27 -10.13 1.97
CA ALA A 83 10.11 -11.24 1.52
C ALA A 83 9.43 -12.61 1.71
N ARG A 84 8.78 -12.82 2.86
CA ARG A 84 8.05 -14.07 3.14
C ARG A 84 6.81 -14.23 2.28
N LEU A 85 6.08 -13.14 2.03
CA LEU A 85 4.93 -13.14 1.13
C LEU A 85 5.35 -13.45 -0.32
N ASP A 86 6.41 -12.82 -0.82
CA ASP A 86 6.95 -13.09 -2.16
C ASP A 86 7.35 -14.57 -2.31
N ALA A 87 8.02 -15.14 -1.30
CA ALA A 87 8.40 -16.56 -1.28
C ALA A 87 7.16 -17.49 -1.24
N ALA A 88 6.18 -17.19 -0.40
CA ALA A 88 4.96 -17.99 -0.27
C ALA A 88 4.12 -17.98 -1.56
N LEU A 89 3.96 -16.81 -2.19
CA LEU A 89 3.27 -16.67 -3.47
C LEU A 89 4.01 -17.41 -4.58
N SER A 90 5.34 -17.32 -4.64
CA SER A 90 6.13 -18.09 -5.62
C SER A 90 5.95 -19.60 -5.42
N ALA A 91 5.90 -20.08 -4.18
CA ALA A 91 5.72 -21.50 -3.86
C ALA A 91 4.32 -22.04 -4.22
N THR A 92 3.34 -21.16 -4.42
CA THR A 92 1.99 -21.52 -4.88
C THR A 92 1.71 -21.12 -6.33
N GLY A 93 2.77 -20.89 -7.13
CA GLY A 93 2.63 -20.64 -8.57
C GLY A 93 2.29 -19.20 -8.96
N HIS A 94 2.44 -18.24 -8.04
CA HIS A 94 2.17 -16.82 -8.26
C HIS A 94 3.44 -15.96 -8.10
N PRO A 95 4.53 -16.25 -8.84
CA PRO A 95 5.77 -15.52 -8.71
C PRO A 95 5.57 -14.05 -9.09
N LEU A 96 6.10 -13.17 -8.26
CA LEU A 96 6.07 -11.73 -8.49
C LEU A 96 7.33 -11.29 -9.23
N PRO A 97 7.28 -10.23 -10.05
CA PRO A 97 8.50 -9.66 -10.64
C PRO A 97 9.50 -9.35 -9.53
N ALA A 98 10.78 -9.64 -9.76
CA ALA A 98 11.82 -9.47 -8.76
C ALA A 98 11.82 -8.03 -8.21
N ARG A 99 11.29 -7.86 -6.98
CA ARG A 99 11.17 -6.55 -6.35
C ARG A 99 12.49 -6.13 -5.72
N GLY A 100 13.25 -7.07 -5.15
CA GLY A 100 14.56 -6.80 -4.52
C GLY A 100 14.53 -5.55 -3.62
N ARG A 101 15.54 -4.68 -3.75
CA ARG A 101 15.58 -3.37 -3.08
C ARG A 101 14.63 -2.31 -3.67
N ASN A 102 13.85 -2.66 -4.70
CA ASN A 102 12.92 -1.75 -5.38
C ASN A 102 11.51 -1.77 -4.79
N PHE A 103 11.24 -2.57 -3.76
CA PHE A 103 10.02 -2.40 -2.98
C PHE A 103 10.04 -1.03 -2.31
N ARG A 104 9.15 -0.14 -2.75
CA ARG A 104 9.00 1.22 -2.20
C ARG A 104 7.68 1.28 -1.42
N PRO A 105 7.71 1.09 -0.09
CA PRO A 105 6.49 1.16 0.71
C PRO A 105 5.89 2.55 0.59
N HIS A 106 4.67 2.62 0.08
CA HIS A 106 3.98 3.87 -0.13
C HIS A 106 2.47 3.71 0.06
N LEU A 107 1.85 4.77 0.55
CA LEU A 107 0.42 4.97 0.53
C LEU A 107 0.12 6.01 -0.55
N THR A 108 -0.77 5.69 -1.48
CA THR A 108 -1.26 6.71 -2.42
C THR A 108 -2.19 7.67 -1.70
N LEU A 109 -1.87 8.97 -1.68
CA LEU A 109 -2.70 9.99 -1.07
C LEU A 109 -3.58 10.71 -2.10
N VAL A 110 -3.00 11.13 -3.22
CA VAL A 110 -3.72 11.86 -4.27
C VAL A 110 -3.28 11.38 -5.64
N ARG A 111 -4.24 11.17 -6.54
CA ARG A 111 -4.01 10.81 -7.95
C ARG A 111 -4.44 11.95 -8.86
N LYS A 112 -3.99 11.94 -10.12
CA LYS A 112 -4.41 12.91 -11.15
C LYS A 112 -4.09 14.37 -10.78
N ILE A 113 -2.94 14.60 -10.14
CA ILE A 113 -2.41 15.96 -9.99
C ILE A 113 -1.80 16.35 -11.33
N TYR A 114 -2.41 17.33 -12.00
CA TYR A 114 -1.91 17.86 -13.27
C TYR A 114 -0.93 18.98 -12.98
N GLY A 115 0.36 18.75 -13.29
CA GLY A 115 1.47 19.62 -12.90
C GLY A 115 2.45 18.91 -11.96
N THR A 116 3.52 19.62 -11.58
CA THR A 116 4.53 19.11 -10.63
C THR A 116 4.55 20.04 -9.42
N PRO A 117 3.93 19.66 -8.29
CA PRO A 117 3.99 20.45 -7.07
C PRO A 117 5.45 20.63 -6.61
N PRO A 118 5.86 21.81 -6.13
CA PRO A 118 7.19 21.99 -5.55
C PRO A 118 7.39 21.08 -4.33
N GLN A 119 8.54 20.41 -4.24
CA GLN A 119 8.83 19.50 -3.12
C GLN A 119 8.73 20.20 -1.76
N ALA A 120 9.19 21.45 -1.66
CA ALA A 120 9.08 22.25 -0.44
C ALA A 120 7.63 22.57 -0.01
N GLU A 121 6.65 22.51 -0.93
CA GLU A 121 5.23 22.60 -0.57
C GLU A 121 4.67 21.26 -0.11
N ILE A 122 5.12 20.16 -0.72
CA ILE A 122 4.77 18.80 -0.31
C ILE A 122 5.28 18.54 1.11
N ASP A 123 6.52 18.88 1.41
CA ASP A 123 7.14 18.62 2.72
C ASP A 123 6.40 19.35 3.86
N ARG A 124 5.88 20.55 3.59
CA ARG A 124 5.08 21.34 4.56
C ARG A 124 3.74 20.71 4.93
N LEU A 125 3.25 19.73 4.18
CA LEU A 125 2.02 19.01 4.51
C LEU A 125 2.25 17.88 5.51
N LEU A 126 3.49 17.46 5.73
CA LEU A 126 3.81 16.44 6.71
C LEU A 126 3.62 17.05 8.11
N ALA A 127 2.66 16.53 8.86
CA ALA A 127 2.43 16.94 10.25
C ALA A 127 3.38 16.20 11.20
N ASP A 128 3.83 16.88 12.24
CA ASP A 128 4.73 16.30 13.26
C ASP A 128 4.04 15.21 14.11
N ASP A 129 2.71 15.18 14.13
CA ASP A 129 1.87 14.33 15.00
C ASP A 129 1.11 13.23 14.25
N LEU A 130 1.63 12.78 13.10
CA LEU A 130 1.02 11.67 12.38
C LEU A 130 0.92 10.41 13.26
N PRO A 131 -0.23 9.72 13.27
CA PRO A 131 -0.42 8.57 14.13
C PRO A 131 0.47 7.41 13.72
N GLU A 132 0.98 6.69 14.72
CA GLU A 132 1.62 5.39 14.51
C GLU A 132 0.65 4.40 13.86
N TRP A 133 1.13 3.65 12.87
CA TRP A 133 0.34 2.61 12.23
C TRP A 133 0.84 1.24 12.66
N ARG A 134 0.19 0.69 13.70
CA ARG A 134 0.42 -0.68 14.15
C ARG A 134 -0.11 -1.69 13.14
N CYS A 135 0.78 -2.47 12.55
CA CYS A 135 0.50 -3.57 11.65
C CYS A 135 0.50 -4.88 12.44
N ALA A 136 -0.69 -5.45 12.64
CA ALA A 136 -0.88 -6.77 13.27
C ALA A 136 -1.52 -7.79 12.31
N ARG A 137 -1.76 -7.38 11.06
CA ARG A 137 -2.45 -8.18 10.04
C ARG A 137 -2.17 -7.63 8.64
N PHE A 138 -2.28 -8.49 7.64
CA PHE A 138 -2.37 -8.09 6.25
C PHE A 138 -3.58 -8.75 5.59
N ARG A 139 -4.01 -8.24 4.43
CA ARG A 139 -5.27 -8.65 3.79
C ARG A 139 -5.08 -8.97 2.32
N LEU A 140 -5.78 -10.00 1.86
CA LEU A 140 -6.06 -10.20 0.45
C LEU A 140 -7.29 -9.37 0.08
N VAL A 141 -7.13 -8.47 -0.88
CA VAL A 141 -8.18 -7.53 -1.30
C VAL A 141 -8.44 -7.69 -2.78
N GLU A 142 -9.71 -7.86 -3.13
CA GLU A 142 -10.21 -7.77 -4.50
C GLU A 142 -10.57 -6.32 -4.82
N SER A 143 -10.09 -5.81 -5.95
CA SER A 143 -10.43 -4.49 -6.47
C SER A 143 -11.38 -4.62 -7.64
N ARG A 144 -12.65 -4.23 -7.48
CA ARG A 144 -13.62 -4.18 -8.58
C ARG A 144 -13.78 -2.74 -9.06
N LEU A 145 -13.53 -2.49 -10.35
CA LEU A 145 -13.74 -1.18 -10.94
C LEU A 145 -15.23 -0.91 -11.12
N SER A 146 -15.67 0.28 -10.70
CA SER A 146 -17.01 0.80 -10.96
C SER A 146 -16.92 2.23 -11.48
N ALA A 147 -18.04 2.79 -11.94
CA ALA A 147 -18.11 4.17 -12.43
C ALA A 147 -17.67 5.21 -11.37
N SER A 148 -17.87 4.92 -10.08
CA SER A 148 -17.46 5.81 -8.98
C SER A 148 -15.98 5.62 -8.57
N GLY A 149 -15.28 4.63 -9.14
CA GLY A 149 -13.91 4.25 -8.79
C GLY A 149 -13.80 2.79 -8.34
N PRO A 150 -12.60 2.36 -7.92
CA PRO A 150 -12.41 1.00 -7.43
C PRO A 150 -13.10 0.80 -6.07
N GLY A 151 -13.98 -0.20 -5.99
CA GLY A 151 -14.48 -0.76 -4.74
C GLY A 151 -13.58 -1.89 -4.28
N TYR A 152 -13.24 -1.92 -2.99
CA TYR A 152 -12.33 -2.91 -2.39
C TYR A 152 -13.12 -3.87 -1.50
N SER A 153 -12.98 -5.15 -1.75
CA SER A 153 -13.57 -6.23 -0.95
C SER A 153 -12.45 -7.02 -0.29
N THR A 154 -12.47 -7.18 1.03
CA THR A 154 -11.51 -8.07 1.70
C THR A 154 -11.96 -9.51 1.50
N LEU A 155 -11.11 -10.32 0.87
CA LEU A 155 -11.35 -11.75 0.67
C LEU A 155 -10.84 -12.59 1.84
N ALA A 156 -9.70 -12.18 2.42
CA ALA A 156 -9.09 -12.82 3.58
C ALA A 156 -8.25 -11.83 4.38
N GLU A 157 -8.07 -12.15 5.67
CA GLU A 157 -7.21 -11.44 6.60
C GLU A 157 -6.30 -12.45 7.30
N PHE A 158 -5.01 -12.13 7.36
CA PHE A 158 -3.99 -12.98 7.95
C PHE A 158 -3.34 -12.24 9.11
N ALA A 159 -3.31 -12.87 10.28
CA ALA A 159 -2.68 -12.30 11.47
C ALA A 159 -1.15 -12.32 11.34
N LEU A 160 -0.51 -11.27 11.82
CA LEU A 160 0.93 -11.27 12.04
C LEU A 160 1.17 -11.86 13.43
N ALA A 161 1.61 -13.12 13.47
CA ALA A 161 2.05 -13.81 14.66
C ALA A 161 3.44 -14.40 14.39
N ALA A 162 4.32 -14.27 15.39
CA ALA A 162 5.66 -14.86 15.36
C ALA A 162 5.60 -16.35 15.67
#